data_AF-A0Y6V0-F1
#
_entry.id   AF-A0Y6V0-F1
#
_cell.length_a   1.000
_cell.length_b   1.000
_cell.length_c   1.000
_cell.angle_alpha   90.00
_cell.angle_beta   90.00
_cell.angle_gamma   90.00
#
_symmetry.space_group_name_H-M   'P 1'
#
loop_
_entity.id
_entity.type
_entity.pdbx_description
1 polymer ?
#
loop_
_entity_poly.entity_id
_entity_poly.type
_entity_poly.pdbx_seq_one_letter_code
_entity_poly.pdbx_strand_id
1 'polypeptide(L)'
;MIFKDKCIKLGLPEPQSYHNQANYVKYLLLQGLTFNTRKARFVGIHNLHSLISKLKRKGLPIETRHGAVWCPFTNTTPPQAVDIISMTPENLAEYQSKKSREEN
;
A
#
# COMPACT_ATOMS: atom_id res chain seq x y z
N MET A 1 -9.94 -0.30 11.21
CA MET A 1 -8.88 -0.70 12.16
C MET A 1 -7.80 -1.45 11.39
N ILE A 2 -6.52 -1.29 11.76
CA ILE A 2 -5.36 -1.99 11.15
C ILE A 2 -4.72 -2.82 12.27
N PHE A 3 -4.38 -4.07 11.98
CA PHE A 3 -3.79 -5.00 12.96
C PHE A 3 -2.27 -4.78 13.05
N LYS A 4 -1.83 -4.09 14.11
CA LYS A 4 -0.41 -3.80 14.40
C LYS A 4 0.47 -5.06 14.40
N ASP A 5 0.06 -6.09 15.12
CA ASP A 5 0.83 -7.34 15.26
C ASP A 5 1.09 -8.01 13.91
N LYS A 6 0.11 -7.91 13.00
CA LYS A 6 0.19 -8.50 11.66
C LYS A 6 1.04 -7.68 10.72
N CYS A 7 1.11 -6.35 10.89
CA CYS A 7 2.06 -5.50 10.16
C CYS A 7 3.50 -5.87 10.52
N ILE A 8 3.80 -5.98 11.82
CA ILE A 8 5.13 -6.34 12.32
C ILE A 8 5.56 -7.72 11.81
N LYS A 9 4.65 -8.71 11.85
CA LYS A 9 4.90 -10.05 11.28
C LYS A 9 5.25 -10.04 9.79
N LEU A 10 4.76 -9.06 9.04
CA LEU A 10 5.04 -8.90 7.61
C LEU A 10 6.27 -8.03 7.32
N GLY A 11 6.96 -7.54 8.36
CA GLY A 11 8.06 -6.57 8.21
C GLY A 11 7.59 -5.20 7.72
N LEU A 12 6.30 -4.88 7.87
CA LEU A 12 5.75 -3.57 7.52
C LEU A 12 5.94 -2.61 8.70
N PRO A 13 6.15 -1.31 8.44
CA PRO A 13 6.29 -0.33 9.51
C PRO A 13 5.03 -0.25 10.36
N GLU A 14 5.17 0.07 11.65
CA GLU A 14 4.04 0.04 12.58
C GLU A 14 2.98 1.10 12.21
N PRO A 15 1.68 0.73 12.11
CA PRO A 15 0.63 1.71 11.92
C PRO A 15 0.42 2.54 13.20
N GLN A 16 0.52 3.86 13.05
CA GLN A 16 0.27 4.83 14.11
C GLN A 16 -1.23 4.92 14.46
N SER A 17 -1.56 5.41 15.65
CA SER A 17 -2.95 5.52 16.14
C SER A 17 -3.83 6.43 15.26
N TYR A 18 -3.24 7.46 14.65
CA TYR A 18 -3.90 8.39 13.73
C TYR A 18 -3.93 7.90 12.28
N HIS A 19 -3.29 6.77 11.95
CA HIS A 19 -3.31 6.25 10.59
C HIS A 19 -4.65 5.57 10.27
N ASN A 20 -5.39 6.18 9.34
CA ASN A 20 -6.47 5.49 8.66
C ASN A 20 -5.89 4.54 7.57
N GLN A 21 -6.73 3.64 7.05
CA GLN A 21 -6.30 2.66 6.04
C GLN A 21 -5.71 3.30 4.78
N ALA A 22 -6.25 4.43 4.32
CA ALA A 22 -5.76 5.13 3.13
C ALA A 22 -4.37 5.76 3.36
N ASN A 23 -4.22 6.45 4.49
CA ASN A 23 -2.99 7.13 4.89
C ASN A 23 -1.88 6.12 5.16
N TYR A 24 -2.20 4.98 5.77
CA TYR A 24 -1.23 3.92 6.00
C TYR A 24 -0.75 3.30 4.67
N VAL A 25 -1.66 2.99 3.74
CA VAL A 25 -1.26 2.49 2.41
C VAL A 25 -0.41 3.52 1.68
N LYS A 26 -0.79 4.81 1.72
CA LYS A 26 0.02 5.90 1.19
C LYS A 26 1.41 5.92 1.82
N TYR A 27 1.50 5.82 3.15
CA TYR A 27 2.76 5.81 3.88
C TYR A 27 3.67 4.65 3.44
N LEU A 28 3.13 3.43 3.29
CA LEU A 28 3.88 2.29 2.77
C LEU A 28 4.43 2.54 1.36
N LEU A 29 3.59 3.04 0.46
CA LEU A 29 4.00 3.34 -0.92
C LEU A 29 5.06 4.45 -0.98
N LEU A 30 4.96 5.46 -0.12
CA LEU A 30 5.94 6.54 -0.04
C LEU A 30 7.31 6.09 0.50
N GLN A 31 7.36 4.96 1.21
CA GLN A 31 8.61 4.30 1.59
C GLN A 31 9.19 3.43 0.45
N GLY A 32 8.55 3.41 -0.73
CA GLY A 32 8.92 2.54 -1.85
C GLY A 32 8.53 1.07 -1.64
N LEU A 33 7.71 0.76 -0.63
CA LEU A 33 7.31 -0.62 -0.36
C LEU A 33 6.21 -1.07 -1.33
N THR A 34 6.33 -2.31 -1.77
CA THR A 34 5.30 -2.98 -2.57
C THR A 34 4.24 -3.59 -1.65
N PHE A 35 2.97 -3.36 -1.98
CA PHE A 35 1.84 -3.83 -1.20
C PHE A 35 0.86 -4.61 -2.07
N ASN A 36 0.05 -5.51 -1.50
CA ASN A 36 -0.88 -6.34 -2.27
C ASN A 36 -2.18 -6.59 -1.50
N THR A 37 -3.23 -7.03 -2.20
CA THR A 37 -4.56 -7.23 -1.58
C THR A 37 -4.58 -8.33 -0.51
N ARG A 38 -3.71 -9.34 -0.61
CA ARG A 38 -3.63 -10.44 0.37
C ARG A 38 -3.01 -9.98 1.69
N LYS A 39 -1.87 -9.28 1.62
CA LYS A 39 -1.24 -8.59 2.75
C LYS A 39 -2.19 -7.54 3.34
N ALA A 40 -2.89 -6.78 2.49
CA ALA A 40 -3.90 -5.81 2.90
C ALA A 40 -4.97 -6.48 3.78
N ARG A 41 -5.60 -7.56 3.31
CA ARG A 41 -6.58 -8.30 4.10
C ARG A 41 -5.99 -8.82 5.41
N PHE A 42 -4.75 -9.32 5.37
CA PHE A 42 -4.07 -9.80 6.57
C PHE A 42 -3.97 -8.72 7.64
N VAL A 43 -3.51 -7.53 7.28
CA VAL A 43 -3.40 -6.40 8.22
C VAL A 43 -4.73 -5.68 8.50
N GLY A 44 -5.86 -6.14 7.96
CA GLY A 44 -7.19 -5.59 8.24
C GLY A 44 -7.68 -4.52 7.25
N ILE A 45 -7.02 -4.38 6.10
CA ILE A 45 -7.43 -3.52 4.99
C ILE A 45 -8.25 -4.34 4.00
N HIS A 46 -9.57 -4.13 4.01
CA HIS A 46 -10.50 -4.98 3.26
C HIS A 46 -10.68 -4.54 1.80
N ASN A 47 -10.70 -3.22 1.56
CA ASN A 47 -11.03 -2.63 0.26
C ASN A 47 -9.83 -1.88 -0.35
N LEU A 48 -8.74 -2.59 -0.62
CA LEU A 48 -7.52 -1.98 -1.19
C LEU A 48 -7.81 -1.29 -2.53
N HIS A 49 -8.60 -1.91 -3.40
CA HIS A 49 -8.98 -1.36 -4.70
C HIS A 49 -9.62 0.04 -4.58
N SER A 50 -10.60 0.20 -3.70
CA SER A 50 -11.26 1.50 -3.46
C SER A 50 -10.30 2.54 -2.88
N LEU A 51 -9.35 2.13 -2.04
CA LEU A 51 -8.32 3.02 -1.50
C LEU A 51 -7.37 3.50 -2.59
N ILE A 52 -6.93 2.60 -3.49
CA ILE A 52 -6.09 2.94 -4.64
C ILE A 52 -6.80 3.97 -5.52
N SER A 53 -8.06 3.73 -5.88
CA SER A 53 -8.83 4.68 -6.71
C SER A 53 -9.02 6.04 -6.04
N LYS A 54 -9.12 6.09 -4.71
CA LYS A 54 -9.13 7.36 -3.96
C LYS A 54 -7.77 8.05 -3.98
N LEU A 55 -6.67 7.31 -3.83
CA LEU A 55 -5.31 7.85 -3.81
C LEU A 55 -4.87 8.34 -5.21
N LYS A 56 -5.20 7.61 -6.27
CA LYS A 56 -4.96 8.04 -7.66
C LYS A 56 -5.70 9.34 -7.97
N ARG A 57 -6.95 9.48 -7.52
CA ARG A 57 -7.71 10.75 -7.64
C ARG A 57 -7.08 11.91 -6.88
N LYS A 58 -6.29 11.64 -5.84
CA LYS A 58 -5.50 12.66 -5.11
C LYS A 58 -4.14 12.95 -5.76
N GLY A 59 -3.89 12.44 -6.96
CA GLY A 59 -2.65 12.67 -7.70
C GLY A 59 -1.47 11.80 -7.27
N LEU A 60 -1.69 10.68 -6.57
CA LEU A 60 -0.60 9.73 -6.30
C LEU A 60 -0.36 8.84 -7.54
N PRO A 61 0.86 8.83 -8.10
CA PRO A 61 1.24 7.94 -9.20
C PRO A 61 1.46 6.50 -8.71
N ILE A 62 0.37 5.76 -8.53
CA ILE A 62 0.37 4.37 -8.07
C ILE A 62 0.34 3.43 -9.27
N GLU A 63 1.34 2.56 -9.39
CA GLU A 63 1.30 1.44 -10.33
C GLU A 63 0.47 0.29 -9.75
N THR A 64 -0.32 -0.36 -10.60
CA THR A 64 -1.10 -1.53 -10.23
C THR A 64 -0.79 -2.63 -11.22
N ARG A 65 -0.28 -3.75 -10.73
CA ARG A 65 0.04 -4.96 -11.49
C ARG A 65 -0.81 -6.10 -10.95
N HIS A 66 -1.15 -7.06 -11.79
CA HIS A 66 -1.87 -8.26 -11.36
C HIS A 66 -0.91 -9.45 -11.40
N GLY A 67 -0.84 -10.21 -10.32
CA GLY A 67 0.05 -11.35 -10.24
C GLY A 67 -0.27 -12.29 -9.08
N ALA A 68 0.26 -13.51 -9.14
CA ALA A 68 0.20 -14.43 -8.03
C ALA A 68 1.14 -13.97 -6.91
N VAL A 69 0.62 -13.85 -5.69
CA VAL A 69 1.41 -13.45 -4.52
C VAL A 69 1.22 -14.44 -3.39
N TRP A 70 2.27 -14.59 -2.60
CA TRP A 70 2.19 -15.34 -1.36
C TRP A 70 1.15 -14.71 -0.42
N CYS A 71 0.26 -15.56 0.10
CA CYS A 71 -0.81 -15.17 0.99
C CYS A 71 -0.46 -15.52 2.45
N PRO A 72 -0.27 -14.53 3.34
CA PRO A 72 0.05 -14.79 4.75
C PRO A 72 -1.06 -15.48 5.54
N PHE A 73 -2.31 -15.46 5.05
CA PHE A 73 -3.42 -16.16 5.71
C PHE A 73 -3.39 -17.66 5.49
N THR A 74 -3.16 -18.08 4.25
CA THR A 74 -3.21 -19.49 3.85
C THR A 74 -1.82 -20.13 3.78
N ASN A 75 -0.78 -19.32 3.98
CA ASN A 75 0.63 -19.68 3.85
C ASN A 75 0.98 -20.36 2.50
N THR A 76 0.19 -20.04 1.47
CA THR A 76 0.29 -20.59 0.12
C THR A 76 0.25 -19.44 -0.88
N THR A 77 0.72 -19.70 -2.10
CA THR A 77 0.59 -18.77 -3.23
C THR A 77 -0.62 -19.23 -4.05
N PRO A 78 -1.81 -18.60 -3.91
CA PRO A 78 -2.97 -19.01 -4.66
C PRO A 78 -2.74 -18.77 -6.16
N PRO A 79 -3.31 -19.60 -7.04
CA PRO A 79 -3.20 -19.40 -8.49
C PRO A 79 -3.97 -18.16 -8.98
N GLN A 80 -4.88 -17.63 -8.15
CA GLN A 80 -5.63 -16.42 -8.46
C GLN A 80 -4.72 -15.19 -8.41
N ALA A 81 -4.62 -14.50 -9.54
CA ALA A 81 -3.94 -13.22 -9.62
C ALA A 81 -4.64 -12.19 -8.72
N VAL A 82 -3.84 -11.36 -8.07
CA VAL A 82 -4.32 -10.27 -7.22
C VAL A 82 -3.64 -8.96 -7.54
N ASP A 83 -4.25 -7.86 -7.12
CA ASP A 83 -3.67 -6.53 -7.28
C ASP A 83 -2.44 -6.38 -6.37
N ILE A 84 -1.33 -6.06 -7.01
CA ILE A 84 -0.06 -5.66 -6.44
C ILE A 84 0.11 -4.19 -6.78
N ILE A 85 0.36 -3.39 -5.76
CA ILE A 85 0.60 -1.96 -5.90
C ILE A 85 2.01 -1.61 -5.50
N SER A 86 2.59 -0.70 -6.26
CA SER A 86 3.92 -0.17 -6.04
C SER A 86 3.96 1.27 -6.51
N MET A 87 4.99 1.98 -6.07
CA MET A 87 5.34 3.29 -6.58
C MET A 87 6.76 3.18 -7.10
N THR A 88 7.00 3.62 -8.34
CA THR A 88 8.36 3.64 -8.88
C THR A 88 9.14 4.76 -8.19
N PRO A 89 10.48 4.62 -8.05
CA PRO A 89 11.31 5.67 -7.45
C PRO A 89 11.23 6.99 -8.22
N GLU A 90 11.06 6.95 -9.54
CA GLU A 90 10.86 8.13 -10.39
C GLU A 90 9.58 8.88 -10.02
N ASN A 91 8.46 8.15 -9.94
CA ASN A 91 7.16 8.68 -9.53
C ASN A 91 7.18 9.20 -8.09
N LEU A 92 7.94 8.56 -7.21
CA LEU A 92 8.14 9.00 -5.84
C LEU A 92 8.88 10.35 -5.80
N ALA A 93 9.99 10.47 -6.51
CA ALA A 93 10.80 11.68 -6.57
C ALA A 93 10.01 12.85 -7.16
N GLU A 94 9.24 12.62 -8.22
CA GLU A 94 8.37 13.64 -8.81
C GLU A 94 7.28 14.09 -7.82
N TYR A 95 6.63 13.14 -7.13
CA TYR A 95 5.62 13.46 -6.13
C TYR A 95 6.19 14.26 -4.96
N GLN A 96 7.38 13.90 -4.47
CA GLN A 96 8.06 14.64 -3.40
C GLN A 96 8.46 16.05 -3.85
N SER A 97 9.00 16.20 -5.07
CA SER A 97 9.41 17.49 -5.64
C SER A 97 8.23 18.45 -5.86
N LYS A 98 7.08 17.94 -6.33
CA LYS A 98 5.85 18.74 -6.46
C LYS A 98 5.34 19.19 -5.10
N LYS A 99 5.32 18.29 -4.11
CA LYS A 99 4.84 18.62 -2.76
C LYS A 99 5.73 19.66 -2.07
N SER A 100 7.05 19.59 -2.24
CA SER A 100 7.97 20.61 -1.69
C SER A 100 7.81 22.00 -2.35
N ARG A 101 7.27 22.04 -3.57
CA ARG A 101 6.98 23.30 -4.29
C ARG A 101 5.66 23.94 -3.89
N GLU A 102 4.66 23.16 -3.50
CA GLU A 102 3.35 23.68 -3.03
C GLU A 102 3.40 24.23 -1.59
N GLU A 103 4.45 23.92 -0.82
CA GLU A 103 4.65 24.41 0.55
C GLU A 103 5.51 25.70 0.63
N ASN A 104 5.77 26.40 -0.49
CA ASN A 104 6.44 27.72 -0.54
C ASN A 104 5.51 28.83 -1.03
#